data_AF-A0A2G9MVF9-F1
#
_entry.id   AF-A0A2G9MVF9-F1
#
_cell.length_a   1.000
_cell.length_b   1.000
_cell.length_c   1.000
_cell.angle_alpha   90.00
_cell.angle_beta   90.00
_cell.angle_gamma   90.00
#
_symmetry.space_group_name_H-M   'P 1'
#
loop_
_entity.id
_entity.type
_entity.pdbx_description
1 polymer ?
#
loop_
_entity_poly.entity_id
_entity_poly.type
_entity_poly.pdbx_seq_one_letter_code
_entity_poly.pdbx_strand_id
1 'polypeptide(L)' 'MSEFNIGLGNNDTKTRKDASFDFVSFWEKQAKSLSWFSPWEKTLDWNPPFAKWFVGGTINA' A
#
# COMPACT_ATOMS: atom_id res chain seq x y z
N MET A 1 -18.63 7.55 36.72
CA MET A 1 -17.39 7.51 35.93
C MET A 1 -17.77 7.28 34.48
N SER A 2 -17.52 8.25 33.61
CA SER A 2 -17.82 8.16 32.19
C SER A 2 -16.88 7.17 31.51
N GLU A 3 -17.44 6.19 30.79
CA GLU A 3 -16.67 5.30 29.91
C GLU A 3 -16.02 6.14 28.80
N PHE A 4 -14.69 6.25 28.83
CA PHE A 4 -13.95 6.73 27.69
C PHE A 4 -13.91 5.61 26.65
N ASN A 5 -14.73 5.72 25.60
CA ASN A 5 -14.67 4.83 24.44
C ASN A 5 -13.35 5.09 23.71
N ILE A 6 -12.29 4.32 24.02
CA ILE A 6 -11.04 4.30 23.27
C ILE A 6 -11.23 3.49 21.98
N GLY A 7 -12.24 3.86 21.20
CA GLY A 7 -12.38 3.41 19.83
C GLY A 7 -11.55 4.33 18.96
N LEU A 8 -10.25 4.08 18.83
CA LEU A 8 -9.34 4.88 17.99
C LEU A 8 -9.67 4.82 16.48
N GLY A 9 -10.87 4.37 16.08
CA GLY A 9 -11.37 4.37 14.70
C GLY A 9 -10.62 3.48 13.70
N ASN A 10 -9.44 2.98 14.04
CA ASN A 10 -8.49 2.34 13.12
C ASN A 10 -8.67 0.82 13.03
N ASN A 11 -9.92 0.37 12.92
CA ASN A 11 -10.27 -1.04 12.73
C ASN A 11 -10.69 -1.32 11.29
N ASP A 12 -10.00 -0.74 10.30
CA ASP A 12 -10.18 -1.17 8.91
C ASP A 12 -9.59 -2.57 8.72
N THR A 13 -10.33 -3.54 9.23
CA THR A 13 -10.02 -4.96 9.17
C THR A 13 -9.99 -5.44 7.74
N LYS A 14 -10.70 -4.78 6.82
CA LYS A 14 -10.69 -5.11 5.40
C LYS A 14 -9.35 -4.73 4.79
N THR A 15 -8.89 -3.49 4.98
CA THR A 15 -7.58 -3.04 4.49
C THR A 15 -6.45 -3.94 5.01
N ARG A 16 -6.48 -4.29 6.29
CA ARG A 16 -5.49 -5.20 6.89
C ARG A 16 -5.53 -6.60 6.28
N LYS A 17 -6.73 -7.15 6.09
CA LYS A 17 -6.91 -8.47 5.46
C LYS A 17 -6.42 -8.45 4.01
N ASP A 18 -6.82 -7.45 3.23
CA ASP A 18 -6.43 -7.28 1.82
C ASP A 18 -4.90 -7.19 1.69
N ALA A 19 -4.25 -6.38 2.53
CA ALA A 19 -2.79 -6.26 2.57
C ALA A 19 -2.09 -7.57 2.97
N SER A 20 -2.66 -8.34 3.90
CA SER A 20 -2.08 -9.62 4.34
C SER A 20 -2.27 -10.77 3.34
N PHE A 21 -3.36 -10.74 2.57
CA PHE A 21 -3.72 -11.79 1.64
C PHE A 21 -2.93 -11.69 0.34
N ASP A 22 -2.83 -10.50 -0.25
CA ASP A 22 -2.02 -10.22 -1.43
C ASP A 22 -1.46 -8.79 -1.35
N PHE A 23 -0.28 -8.69 -0.74
CA PHE A 23 0.38 -7.42 -0.50
C PHE A 23 0.81 -6.71 -1.80
N VAL A 24 1.11 -7.46 -2.87
CA VAL A 24 1.55 -6.86 -4.14
C VAL A 24 0.37 -6.19 -4.82
N SER A 25 -0.74 -6.90 -4.98
CA SER A 25 -1.97 -6.32 -5.54
C SER A 25 -2.54 -5.21 -4.67
N PHE A 26 -2.41 -5.32 -3.34
CA PHE A 26 -2.80 -4.26 -2.42
C PHE A 26 -2.01 -2.98 -2.69
N TRP A 27 -0.68 -3.05 -2.69
CA TRP A 27 0.17 -1.88 -2.91
C TRP A 27 0.06 -1.32 -4.33
N GLU A 28 -0.17 -2.15 -5.35
CA GLU A 28 -0.52 -1.67 -6.69
C GLU A 28 -1.75 -0.76 -6.66
N LYS A 29 -2.82 -1.18 -5.96
CA LYS A 29 -4.05 -0.40 -5.85
C LYS A 29 -3.83 0.88 -5.05
N GLN A 30 -3.10 0.81 -3.93
CA GLN A 30 -2.82 1.99 -3.12
C GLN A 30 -1.99 3.02 -3.90
N ALA A 31 -0.98 2.60 -4.64
CA ALA A 31 -0.10 3.53 -5.38
C ALA A 31 -0.81 4.32 -6.48
N LYS A 32 -1.97 3.84 -6.98
CA LYS A 32 -2.81 4.58 -7.95
C LYS A 32 -3.43 5.85 -7.36
N SER A 33 -3.43 6.03 -6.04
CA SER A 33 -3.90 7.27 -5.41
C SER A 33 -2.90 8.43 -5.52
N LEU A 34 -1.66 8.17 -5.92
CA LEU A 34 -0.63 9.19 -6.11
C LEU A 34 -0.63 9.72 -7.55
N SER A 35 -0.11 10.93 -7.75
CA SER A 35 0.00 11.55 -9.07
C SER A 35 1.33 11.20 -9.73
N TRP A 36 1.30 10.22 -10.64
CA TRP A 36 2.47 9.79 -11.41
C TRP A 36 2.59 10.58 -12.71
N PHE A 37 3.81 10.94 -13.08
CA PHE A 37 4.09 11.43 -14.44
C PHE A 37 4.07 10.29 -15.46
N SER A 38 4.63 9.15 -15.06
CA SER A 38 4.54 7.88 -15.80
C SER A 38 4.22 6.77 -14.81
N PRO A 39 3.17 5.96 -15.07
CA PRO A 39 2.89 4.79 -14.26
C PRO A 39 4.03 3.78 -14.37
N TRP A 40 4.13 2.89 -13.39
CA TRP A 40 5.11 1.81 -13.37
C TRP A 40 4.69 0.64 -14.26
N GLU A 41 5.67 -0.16 -14.68
CA GLU A 41 5.47 -1.37 -15.48
C GLU A 41 5.31 -2.61 -14.60
N LYS A 42 6.02 -2.65 -13.46
CA LYS A 42 6.01 -3.78 -12.52
C LYS A 42 5.91 -3.29 -11.09
N THR A 43 4.87 -3.73 -10.38
CA THR A 43 4.60 -3.30 -8.99
C THR A 43 5.71 -3.72 -8.03
N LEU A 44 6.16 -4.98 -8.12
CA LEU A 44 7.25 -5.50 -7.30
C LEU A 44 8.16 -6.37 -8.16
N ASP A 45 9.43 -6.00 -8.23
CA ASP A 45 10.52 -6.86 -8.68
C ASP A 45 11.37 -7.24 -7.48
N TRP A 46 11.33 -8.52 -7.09
CA TRP A 46 12.01 -8.99 -5.89
C TRP A 46 13.09 -10.01 -6.23
N ASN A 47 14.33 -9.63 -5.98
CA ASN A 47 15.49 -10.52 -5.98
C ASN A 47 16.16 -10.43 -4.61
N PRO A 48 15.76 -11.26 -3.63
CA PRO A 48 16.25 -11.18 -2.25
C PRO A 48 17.78 -11.03 -2.15
N PRO A 49 18.30 -10.12 -1.32
CA PRO A 49 17.57 -9.29 -0.35
C PRO A 49 16.97 -7.99 -0.94
N PHE A 50 17.13 -7.74 -2.24
CA PHE A 50 16.78 -6.46 -2.86
C PHE A 50 15.37 -6.50 -3.48
N ALA A 51 14.50 -5.62 -3.01
CA ALA A 51 13.18 -5.40 -3.58
C ALA A 51 13.12 -4.03 -4.26
N LYS A 52 12.61 -4.00 -5.50
CA LYS A 52 12.28 -2.76 -6.22
C LYS A 52 10.77 -2.66 -6.35
N TRP A 53 10.21 -1.57 -5.86
CA TRP A 53 8.79 -1.27 -5.97
C TRP A 53 8.54 -0.26 -7.09
N PHE A 54 7.43 -0.43 -7.80
CA PHE A 54 6.94 0.46 -8.85
C PHE A 54 7.99 0.74 -9.94
N VAL A 55 8.58 -0.34 -10.48
CA VAL A 55 9.66 -0.29 -11.47
C VAL A 55 9.21 0.41 -12.75
N GLY A 56 9.99 1.40 -13.20
CA GLY A 56 9.69 2.22 -14.38
C GLY A 56 8.79 3.43 -14.08
N GLY A 57 8.22 3.53 -12.88
CA GLY A 57 7.38 4.66 -12.49
C GLY A 57 8.18 5.94 -12.26
N THR A 58 7.60 7.09 -12.61
CA THR A 58 8.19 8.42 -12.36
C THR A 58 7.18 9.32 -11.66
N ILE A 59 7.58 9.95 -10.56
CA ILE A 59 6.74 10.79 -9.70
C ILE A 59 7.55 11.92 -9.06
N ASN A 60 6.85 12.91 -8.48
CA ASN A 60 7.41 13.95 -7.62
C ASN A 60 6.90 13.77 -6.18
N ALA A 61 7.75 14.03 -5.18
CA ALA A 61 7.49 13.79 -3.76
C ALA A 61 7.01 15.04 -3.03
#